data_AF-A0A5M6D962-F1
#
_entry.id   AF-A0A5M6D962-F1
#
_cell.length_a   1.000
_cell.length_b   1.000
_cell.length_c   1.000
_cell.angle_alpha   90.00
_cell.angle_beta   90.00
_cell.angle_gamma   90.00
#
_symmetry.space_group_name_H-M   'P 1'
#
loop_
_entity.id
_entity.type
_entity.pdbx_description
1 polymer ?
#
loop_
_entity_poly.entity_id
_entity_poly.type
_entity_poly.pdbx_seq_one_letter_code
_entity_poly.pdbx_strand_id
1 'polypeptide(L)'
;MHDISEYIYGEDYAERNKAFEEEMFRIEERHADYFKNRPPANETEEHDRLHNHYALRTASGQVSFTFNQGSGLPENIREECKQAFHRVWKYE
;
A
#
# COMPACT_ATOMS: atom_id res chain seq x y z
N MET A 1 16.83 -5.35 -13.29
CA MET A 1 16.78 -6.44 -12.29
C MET A 1 15.37 -6.99 -12.43
N HIS A 2 15.19 -8.15 -13.05
CA HIS A 2 13.86 -8.69 -13.33
C HIS A 2 13.23 -9.11 -12.00
N ASP A 3 12.04 -8.60 -11.73
CA ASP A 3 11.33 -8.79 -10.49
C ASP A 3 10.80 -10.23 -10.47
N ILE A 4 11.21 -11.02 -9.46
CA ILE A 4 10.87 -12.45 -9.34
C ILE A 4 9.34 -12.64 -9.28
N SER A 5 8.61 -11.57 -8.94
CA SER A 5 7.15 -11.48 -8.95
C SER A 5 6.53 -11.60 -10.36
N GLU A 6 7.12 -11.00 -11.40
CA GLU A 6 6.64 -11.09 -12.79
C GLU A 6 6.69 -12.54 -13.31
N TYR A 7 7.73 -13.28 -12.93
CA TYR A 7 7.95 -14.64 -13.41
C TYR A 7 7.04 -15.68 -12.75
N ILE A 8 6.52 -15.40 -11.55
CA ILE A 8 5.69 -16.33 -10.77
C ILE A 8 4.19 -15.99 -10.87
N TYR A 9 3.84 -14.71 -11.01
CA TYR A 9 2.44 -14.25 -10.96
C TYR A 9 1.94 -13.60 -12.27
N GLY A 10 2.82 -13.36 -13.25
CA GLY A 10 2.49 -12.83 -14.57
C GLY A 10 2.47 -11.29 -14.67
N GLU A 11 2.42 -10.77 -15.90
CA GLU A 11 2.39 -9.32 -16.22
C GLU A 11 1.23 -8.58 -15.51
N ASP A 12 0.08 -9.24 -15.35
CA ASP A 12 -1.11 -8.68 -14.67
C ASP A 12 -0.86 -8.36 -13.19
N TYR A 13 0.03 -9.09 -12.50
CA TYR A 13 0.39 -8.78 -11.11
C TYR A 13 1.23 -7.50 -11.02
N ALA A 14 2.26 -7.36 -11.86
CA ALA A 14 3.16 -6.21 -11.83
C ALA A 14 2.42 -4.92 -12.22
N GLU A 15 1.55 -4.98 -13.23
CA GLU A 15 0.72 -3.84 -13.63
C GLU A 15 -0.24 -3.41 -12.51
N ARG A 16 -0.91 -4.36 -11.86
CA ARG A 16 -1.82 -4.07 -10.74
C ARG A 16 -1.06 -3.59 -9.51
N ASN A 17 0.10 -4.16 -9.19
CA ASN A 17 0.90 -3.69 -8.07
C ASN A 17 1.34 -2.24 -8.28
N LYS A 18 1.79 -1.89 -9.48
CA LYS A 18 2.11 -0.51 -9.83
C LYS A 18 0.91 0.42 -9.72
N ALA A 19 -0.25 0.01 -10.25
CA ALA A 19 -1.49 0.79 -10.12
C ALA A 19 -1.90 0.99 -8.66
N PHE A 20 -1.70 -0.01 -7.81
CA PHE A 20 -1.95 0.07 -6.38
C PHE A 20 -0.99 1.03 -5.68
N GLU A 21 0.31 0.97 -6.00
CA GLU A 21 1.31 1.90 -5.46
C GLU A 21 1.01 3.35 -5.85
N GLU A 22 0.57 3.61 -7.08
CA GLU A 22 0.15 4.94 -7.52
C GLU A 22 -1.08 5.45 -6.73
N GLU A 23 -2.04 4.58 -6.45
CA GLU A 23 -3.20 4.94 -5.61
C GLU A 23 -2.80 5.19 -4.14
N MET A 24 -1.91 4.39 -3.58
CA MET A 24 -1.37 4.62 -2.22
C MET A 24 -0.63 5.96 -2.14
N PHE A 25 0.18 6.28 -3.15
CA PHE A 25 0.87 7.58 -3.24
C PHE A 25 -0.12 8.75 -3.24
N ARG A 26 -1.20 8.67 -4.05
CA ARG A 26 -2.26 9.69 -4.05
C ARG A 26 -2.96 9.84 -2.71
N ILE A 27 -3.18 8.74 -1.98
CA ILE A 27 -3.75 8.79 -0.62
C ILE A 27 -2.77 9.47 0.34
N GLU A 28 -1.48 9.14 0.26
CA GLU A 28 -0.43 9.80 1.05
C GLU A 28 -0.38 11.31 0.78
N GLU A 29 -0.47 11.73 -0.49
CA GLU A 29 -0.52 13.15 -0.87
C GLU A 29 -1.77 13.86 -0.31
N ARG A 30 -2.96 13.25 -0.40
CA ARG A 30 -4.20 13.81 0.17
C ARG A 30 -4.12 13.99 1.69
N HIS A 31 -3.35 13.14 2.36
CA HIS A 31 -3.16 13.15 3.81
C HIS A 31 -1.74 13.60 4.18
N ALA A 32 -1.06 14.39 3.34
CA ALA A 32 0.34 14.76 3.55
C ALA A 32 0.57 15.45 4.90
N ASP A 33 -0.37 16.29 5.35
CA ASP A 33 -0.29 16.97 6.65
C ASP A 33 -0.31 15.99 7.82
N TYR A 34 -1.04 14.88 7.70
CA TYR A 34 -1.07 13.84 8.71
C TYR A 34 0.30 13.16 8.84
N PHE A 35 0.88 12.77 7.71
CA PHE A 35 2.15 12.04 7.66
C PHE A 35 3.35 12.92 8.05
N LYS A 36 3.38 14.19 7.62
CA LYS A 36 4.42 15.17 7.99
C LYS A 36 4.45 15.49 9.49
N ASN A 37 3.32 15.40 10.17
CA ASN A 37 3.22 15.67 11.61
C ASN A 37 3.49 14.44 12.47
N ARG A 38 3.73 13.27 11.87
CA ARG A 38 4.06 12.04 12.60
C ARG A 38 5.57 11.79 12.62
N PRO A 39 6.09 11.23 13.72
CA PRO A 39 7.48 10.79 13.75
C PRO A 39 7.69 9.69 12.70
N PRO A 40 8.86 9.65 12.04
CA PRO A 40 9.12 8.67 11.01
C PRO A 40 9.12 7.26 11.60
N ALA A 41 8.52 6.30 10.88
CA ALA A 41 8.54 4.89 11.27
C ALA A 41 9.92 4.24 11.05
N ASN A 42 10.75 4.84 10.19
CA ASN A 42 12.11 4.43 9.88
C ASN A 42 13.05 5.62 10.07
N GLU A 43 14.17 5.44 10.78
CA GLU A 43 15.12 6.51 11.11
C GLU A 43 15.74 7.18 9.88
N THR A 44 15.63 6.58 8.70
CA THR A 44 16.11 7.14 7.43
C THR A 44 15.14 8.11 6.77
N GLU A 45 13.90 8.22 7.23
CA GLU A 45 12.88 9.10 6.65
C GLU A 45 12.67 10.35 7.53
N GLU A 46 12.38 11.49 6.89
CA GLU A 46 12.11 12.75 7.61
C GLU A 46 10.75 12.72 8.32
N HIS A 47 9.79 12.01 7.74
CA HIS A 47 8.40 11.91 8.20
C HIS A 47 7.88 10.48 8.05
N ASP A 48 6.78 10.18 8.74
CA ASP A 48 6.07 8.92 8.55
C ASP A 48 5.50 8.83 7.12
N ARG A 49 5.27 7.63 6.61
CA ARG A 49 4.76 7.39 5.26
C ARG A 49 3.81 6.21 5.22
N LEU A 50 2.81 6.27 4.35
CA LEU A 50 1.75 5.27 4.24
C LEU A 50 2.30 3.88 3.97
N HIS A 51 3.35 3.77 3.15
CA HIS A 51 3.97 2.49 2.81
C HIS A 51 4.53 1.72 4.03
N ASN A 52 4.80 2.39 5.15
CA ASN A 52 5.24 1.76 6.39
C ASN A 52 4.10 1.09 7.18
N HIS A 53 2.84 1.30 6.79
CA HIS A 53 1.66 0.91 7.58
C HIS A 53 0.86 -0.24 7.02
N TYR A 54 1.23 -0.76 5.86
CA TYR A 54 0.52 -1.87 5.22
C TYR A 54 1.48 -2.91 4.64
N ALA A 55 0.93 -4.07 4.31
CA ALA A 55 1.60 -5.10 3.56
C ALA A 55 0.65 -5.70 2.53
N LEU A 56 1.18 -5.96 1.34
CA LEU A 56 0.57 -6.87 0.38
C LEU A 56 1.19 -8.25 0.56
N ARG A 57 0.35 -9.28 0.57
CA ARG A 57 0.80 -10.68 0.61
C ARG A 57 0.18 -11.43 -0.56
N THR A 58 1.03 -12.09 -1.32
CA THR A 58 0.63 -12.98 -2.40
C THR A 58 0.69 -14.43 -1.92
N ALA A 59 -0.42 -15.15 -2.04
CA ALA A 59 -0.50 -16.57 -1.70
C ALA A 59 -1.48 -17.27 -2.63
N SER A 60 -1.06 -18.38 -3.25
CA SER A 60 -1.91 -19.22 -4.11
C SER A 60 -2.63 -18.44 -5.22
N GLY A 61 -1.98 -17.44 -5.82
CA GLY A 61 -2.55 -16.61 -6.88
C GLY A 61 -3.54 -15.54 -6.41
N GLN A 62 -3.73 -15.38 -5.10
CA GLN A 62 -4.51 -14.31 -4.51
C GLN A 62 -3.59 -13.27 -3.87
N VAL A 63 -3.99 -12.01 -3.96
CA VAL A 63 -3.33 -10.89 -3.28
C VAL A 63 -4.20 -10.51 -2.10
N SER A 64 -3.58 -10.31 -0.94
CA SER A 64 -4.26 -9.86 0.26
C SER A 64 -3.60 -8.59 0.77
N PHE A 65 -4.43 -7.68 1.26
CA PHE A 65 -4.01 -6.41 1.83
C PHE A 65 -4.30 -6.39 3.32
N THR A 66 -3.31 -5.99 4.11
CA THR A 66 -3.46 -5.87 5.55
C THR A 66 -2.71 -4.64 6.07
N PHE A 67 -3.18 -4.10 7.19
CA PHE A 67 -2.45 -3.08 7.93
C PHE A 67 -1.52 -3.72 8.96
N ASN A 68 -0.37 -3.09 9.16
CA ASN A 68 0.58 -3.50 10.19
C ASN A 68 -0.05 -3.29 11.58
N GLN A 69 0.26 -4.19 12.51
CA GLN A 69 -0.20 -4.07 13.89
C GLN A 69 0.32 -2.76 14.48
N GLY A 70 -0.58 -1.97 15.07
CA GLY A 70 -0.21 -0.69 15.66
C GLY A 70 0.06 0.44 14.65
N SER A 71 -0.36 0.33 13.39
CA SER A 71 -0.16 1.40 12.38
C SER A 71 -0.62 2.80 12.86
N GLY A 72 -1.62 2.85 13.73
CA GLY A 72 -2.20 4.09 14.22
C GLY A 72 -2.86 4.92 13.11
N LEU A 73 -2.99 4.37 11.89
CA LEU A 73 -3.66 5.05 10.78
C LEU A 73 -5.12 5.32 11.18
N PRO A 74 -5.64 6.53 10.94
CA PRO A 74 -7.04 6.86 11.18
C PRO A 74 -7.94 6.02 10.28
N GLU A 75 -9.17 5.80 10.73
CA GLU A 75 -10.13 4.96 10.00
C GLU A 75 -10.41 5.45 8.58
N ASN A 76 -10.51 6.77 8.36
CA ASN A 76 -10.73 7.33 7.03
C ASN A 76 -9.59 6.98 6.04
N ILE A 77 -8.33 7.07 6.47
CA ILE A 77 -7.18 6.69 5.64
C ILE A 77 -7.21 5.18 5.35
N ARG A 78 -7.56 4.37 6.37
CA ARG A 78 -7.67 2.92 6.21
C ARG A 78 -8.74 2.53 5.20
N GLU A 79 -9.90 3.17 5.25
CA GLU A 79 -10.99 2.91 4.32
C GLU A 79 -10.62 3.33 2.88
N GLU A 80 -9.93 4.46 2.69
CA GLU A 80 -9.42 4.85 1.38
C GLU A 80 -8.45 3.81 0.80
N CYS A 81 -7.53 3.28 1.62
CA CYS A 81 -6.60 2.24 1.18
C CYS A 81 -7.33 0.93 0.82
N LYS A 82 -8.31 0.51 1.62
CA LYS A 82 -9.13 -0.68 1.30
C LYS A 82 -9.88 -0.48 -0.01
N GLN A 83 -10.51 0.67 -0.21
CA GLN A 83 -11.20 0.97 -1.47
C GLN A 83 -10.26 0.95 -2.67
N ALA A 84 -9.08 1.54 -2.54
CA ALA A 84 -8.05 1.47 -3.58
C ALA A 84 -7.65 0.01 -3.89
N PHE A 85 -7.49 -0.82 -2.85
CA PHE A 85 -7.20 -2.24 -3.01
C PHE A 85 -8.31 -2.97 -3.77
N HIS A 86 -9.56 -2.81 -3.34
CA HIS A 86 -10.73 -3.42 -4.00
C HIS A 86 -10.84 -3.01 -5.48
N ARG A 87 -10.61 -1.72 -5.80
CA ARG A 87 -10.65 -1.23 -7.19
C ARG A 87 -9.57 -1.84 -8.07
N VAL A 88 -8.32 -1.88 -7.58
CA VAL A 88 -7.18 -2.35 -8.38
C VAL A 88 -7.22 -3.87 -8.57
N TRP A 89 -7.57 -4.59 -7.51
CA TRP A 89 -7.56 -6.05 -7.51
C TRP A 89 -8.92 -6.68 -7.88
N LYS A 90 -9.95 -5.86 -8.12
CA LYS A 90 -11.31 -6.28 -8.49
C LYS A 90 -11.92 -7.29 -7.52
N TYR A 91 -11.69 -7.08 -6.22
CA TYR A 91 -12.40 -7.83 -5.19
C TYR A 91 -13.81 -7.25 -5.05
N GLU A 92 -14.79 -7.94 -5.63
CA GLU A 92 -16.23 -7.68 -5.47
C GLU A 92 -16.76 -8.12 -4.09
#